data_AF-A0A7C5HLW8-F1
#
_entry.id   AF-A0A7C5HLW8-F1
#
_cell.length_a   1.000
_cell.length_b   1.000
_cell.length_c   1.000
_cell.angle_alpha   90.00
_cell.angle_beta   90.00
_cell.angle_gamma   90.00
#
_symmetry.space_group_name_H-M   'P 1'
#
loop_
_entity.id
_entity.type
_entity.pdbx_description
1 polymer ?
#
loop_
_entity_poly.entity_id
_entity_poly.type
_entity_poly.pdbx_seq_one_letter_code
_entity_poly.pdbx_strand_id
1 'polypeptide(L)'
;ILPVLDDFELALKNCKAKDDFYKGIQIIYSHLIDALQSQGLKPIEAQGKKFDPYYHEALLAEESDKEENTVLEEMQKGYMLHDKVIRHSKVKVAKPRRETESKEQQKAEKEGGNNKTLIN
;
A
#
# COMPACT_ATOMS: atom_id res chain seq x y z
N ILE A 1 21.81 0.30 -0.23
CA ILE A 1 21.40 0.79 -1.57
C ILE A 1 19.90 1.00 -1.67
N LEU A 2 19.03 0.06 -1.24
CA LEU A 2 17.58 0.24 -1.36
C LEU A 2 17.02 1.55 -0.74
N PRO A 3 17.47 2.03 0.43
CA PRO A 3 17.01 3.33 0.95
C PRO A 3 17.32 4.50 0.02
N VAL A 4 18.45 4.45 -0.70
CA VAL A 4 18.83 5.48 -1.66
C VAL A 4 17.88 5.49 -2.86
N LEU A 5 17.43 4.31 -3.32
CA LEU A 5 16.41 4.23 -4.37
C LEU A 5 15.10 4.88 -3.91
N ASP A 6 14.69 4.62 -2.67
CA ASP A 6 13.48 5.22 -2.10
C ASP A 6 13.59 6.74 -2.03
N ASP A 7 14.75 7.26 -1.63
CA ASP A 7 15.01 8.71 -1.60
C ASP A 7 14.96 9.32 -3.00
N PHE A 8 15.51 8.64 -4.03
CA PHE A 8 15.38 9.06 -5.42
C PHE A 8 13.92 9.10 -5.88
N GLU A 9 13.14 8.05 -5.60
CA GLU A 9 11.72 8.00 -5.96
C GLU A 9 10.92 9.10 -5.27
N LEU A 10 11.18 9.32 -3.98
CA LEU A 10 10.55 10.37 -3.19
C LEU A 10 10.90 11.76 -3.75
N ALA A 11 12.18 12.01 -4.04
CA ALA A 11 12.64 13.27 -4.60
C ALA A 11 12.03 13.53 -5.99
N LEU A 12 12.05 12.52 -6.88
CA LEU A 12 11.49 12.63 -8.23
C LEU A 12 9.97 12.84 -8.20
N LYS A 13 9.25 12.15 -7.29
CA LYS A 13 7.80 12.29 -7.11
C LYS A 13 7.42 13.69 -6.60
N ASN A 14 8.19 14.25 -5.66
CA ASN A 14 7.87 15.53 -5.03
C ASN A 14 8.44 16.75 -5.77
N CYS A 15 9.33 16.56 -6.74
CA CYS A 15 9.92 17.66 -7.50
C CYS A 15 8.87 18.32 -8.42
N LYS A 16 8.54 19.59 -8.13
CA LYS A 16 7.55 20.39 -8.88
C LYS A 16 8.10 20.90 -10.22
N ALA A 17 9.38 21.27 -10.26
CA ALA A 17 10.04 21.73 -11.48
C ALA A 17 10.54 20.51 -12.27
N LYS A 18 10.17 20.43 -13.55
CA LYS A 18 10.59 19.35 -14.46
C LYS A 18 11.55 19.88 -15.52
N ASP A 19 12.53 20.66 -15.07
CA ASP A 19 13.56 21.29 -15.88
C ASP A 19 14.64 20.29 -16.35
N ASP A 20 15.68 20.78 -17.02
CA ASP A 20 16.74 19.90 -17.54
C ASP A 20 17.57 19.25 -16.44
N PHE A 21 17.64 19.88 -15.25
CA PHE A 21 18.26 19.25 -14.08
C PHE A 21 17.44 18.04 -13.63
N TYR A 22 16.12 18.17 -13.52
CA TYR A 22 15.23 17.05 -13.21
C TYR A 22 15.39 15.90 -14.21
N LYS A 23 15.45 16.20 -15.51
CA LYS A 23 15.67 15.18 -16.55
C LYS A 23 17.03 14.49 -16.39
N GLY A 24 18.08 15.24 -16.09
CA GLY A 24 19.41 14.69 -15.81
C GLY A 24 19.38 13.69 -14.64
N ILE A 25 18.73 14.05 -13.53
CA ILE A 25 18.56 13.16 -12.38
C ILE A 25 17.71 11.93 -12.75
N GLN A 26 16.64 12.09 -13.53
CA GLN A 26 15.81 10.97 -13.98
C GLN A 26 16.60 9.98 -14.84
N ILE A 27 17.50 10.45 -15.71
CA ILE A 27 18.39 9.59 -16.51
C ILE A 27 19.34 8.81 -15.61
N ILE A 28 19.96 9.49 -14.62
CA ILE A 28 20.85 8.84 -13.65
C ILE A 28 20.10 7.76 -12.86
N TYR A 29 18.87 8.07 -12.42
CA TYR A 29 18.01 7.11 -11.74
C TYR A 29 17.71 5.88 -12.61
N SER A 30 17.39 6.09 -13.89
CA SER A 30 17.18 4.98 -14.85
C SER A 30 18.41 4.09 -14.95
N HIS A 31 19.59 4.67 -15.19
CA HIS A 31 20.83 3.90 -15.30
C HIS A 31 21.16 3.12 -14.02
N LEU A 32 20.87 3.69 -12.85
CA LEU A 32 21.04 2.99 -11.58
C LEU A 32 20.12 1.76 -11.48
N ILE A 33 18.85 1.90 -11.87
CA ILE A 33 17.91 0.78 -11.90
C ILE A 33 18.36 -0.29 -12.89
N ASP A 34 18.76 0.10 -14.10
CA ASP A 34 19.24 -0.83 -15.13
C ASP A 34 20.48 -1.61 -14.65
N ALA A 35 21.42 -0.92 -14.00
CA ALA A 35 22.60 -1.55 -13.41
C ALA A 35 22.21 -2.57 -12.33
N LEU A 36 21.27 -2.24 -11.44
CA LEU A 36 20.82 -3.17 -10.40
C LEU A 36 20.05 -4.36 -10.97
N GLN A 37 19.23 -4.14 -12.00
CA GLN A 37 18.53 -5.21 -12.71
C GLN A 37 19.48 -6.19 -13.38
N SER A 38 20.58 -5.69 -13.97
CA SER A 38 21.64 -6.53 -14.54
C SER A 38 22.28 -7.46 -13.50
N GLN A 39 22.30 -7.04 -12.23
CA GLN A 39 22.80 -7.84 -11.10
C GLN A 39 21.73 -8.76 -10.49
N GLY A 40 20.54 -8.85 -11.09
CA GLY A 40 19.46 -9.72 -10.66
C GLY A 40 18.47 -9.08 -9.67
N LEU A 41 18.54 -7.78 -9.42
CA LEU A 41 17.54 -7.07 -8.61
C LEU A 41 16.25 -6.86 -9.42
N LYS A 42 15.12 -7.34 -8.94
CA LYS A 42 13.81 -7.17 -9.59
C LYS A 42 12.84 -6.47 -8.64
N PRO A 43 12.10 -5.44 -9.09
CA PRO A 43 11.02 -4.87 -8.29
C PRO A 43 9.87 -5.86 -8.17
N ILE A 44 9.18 -5.85 -7.03
CA ILE A 44 7.94 -6.60 -6.83
C ILE A 44 6.79 -5.74 -7.34
N GLU A 45 6.05 -6.23 -8.34
CA GLU A 45 4.87 -5.54 -8.84
C GLU A 45 3.68 -5.78 -7.92
N ALA A 46 3.41 -4.84 -7.00
CA ALA A 46 2.34 -5.00 -6.03
C ALA A 46 1.01 -4.37 -6.47
N GLN A 47 1.04 -3.19 -7.13
CA GLN A 47 -0.17 -2.42 -7.39
C GLN A 47 -1.19 -3.16 -8.27
N GLY A 48 -2.43 -3.28 -7.79
CA GLY A 48 -3.51 -3.96 -8.51
C GLY A 48 -3.48 -5.49 -8.44
N LYS A 49 -2.45 -6.10 -7.84
CA LYS A 49 -2.39 -7.55 -7.62
C LYS A 49 -3.06 -7.92 -6.29
N LYS A 50 -3.32 -9.22 -6.11
CA LYS A 50 -3.72 -9.76 -4.80
C LYS A 50 -2.58 -9.65 -3.81
N PHE A 51 -2.93 -9.33 -2.57
CA PHE A 51 -2.00 -9.32 -1.46
C PHE A 51 -1.47 -10.73 -1.22
N ASP A 52 -0.16 -10.85 -1.03
CA ASP A 52 0.53 -12.09 -0.73
C ASP A 52 1.55 -11.78 0.37
N PRO A 53 1.42 -12.35 1.58
CA PRO A 53 2.35 -12.13 2.69
C PRO A 53 3.81 -12.47 2.35
N TYR A 54 4.06 -13.33 1.36
CA TYR A 54 5.41 -13.66 0.93
C TYR A 54 6.10 -12.50 0.20
N TYR A 55 5.33 -11.65 -0.50
CA TYR A 55 5.87 -10.53 -1.28
C TYR A 55 5.54 -9.15 -0.66
N HIS A 56 4.49 -9.07 0.15
CA HIS A 56 3.86 -7.82 0.55
C HIS A 56 3.72 -7.69 2.07
N GLU A 57 3.89 -6.47 2.56
CA GLU A 57 3.61 -6.06 3.94
C GLU A 57 2.47 -5.02 3.92
N ALA A 58 1.30 -5.40 4.44
CA ALA A 58 0.15 -4.49 4.47
C ALA A 58 0.27 -3.51 5.65
N LEU A 59 0.45 -2.22 5.34
CA LEU A 59 0.52 -1.16 6.36
C LEU A 59 -0.85 -0.55 6.66
N LEU A 60 -1.66 -0.39 5.61
CA LEU A 60 -2.93 0.31 5.66
C LEU A 60 -3.97 -0.53 4.93
N ALA A 61 -5.22 -0.35 5.34
CA ALA A 61 -6.34 -0.95 4.68
C ALA A 61 -7.45 0.09 4.53
N GLU A 62 -7.99 0.22 3.33
CA GLU A 62 -8.94 1.27 2.96
C GLU A 62 -10.18 0.64 2.34
N GLU A 63 -11.35 1.21 2.62
CA GLU A 63 -12.59 0.79 1.97
C GLU A 63 -12.50 1.04 0.47
N SER A 64 -12.83 0.03 -0.33
CA SER A 64 -12.81 0.15 -1.77
C SER A 64 -13.85 -0.75 -2.40
N ASP A 65 -14.30 -0.37 -3.60
CA ASP A 65 -15.13 -1.22 -4.46
C ASP A 65 -14.33 -2.36 -5.10
N LYS A 66 -12.99 -2.36 -4.94
CA LYS A 66 -12.14 -3.47 -5.38
C LYS A 66 -12.34 -4.69 -4.49
N GLU A 67 -12.04 -5.86 -5.05
CA GLU A 67 -12.10 -7.12 -4.31
C GLU A 67 -11.24 -7.07 -3.05
N GLU A 68 -11.71 -7.74 -1.99
CA GLU A 68 -10.97 -7.88 -0.74
C GLU A 68 -9.54 -8.40 -0.98
N ASN A 69 -8.59 -7.87 -0.19
CA ASN A 69 -7.17 -8.18 -0.28
C ASN A 69 -6.50 -7.79 -1.60
N THR A 70 -7.10 -6.90 -2.39
CA THR A 70 -6.42 -6.30 -3.56
C THR A 70 -5.51 -5.16 -3.11
N VAL A 71 -4.29 -5.10 -3.62
CA VAL A 71 -3.39 -3.97 -3.38
C VAL A 71 -3.92 -2.74 -4.13
N LEU A 72 -4.27 -1.71 -3.36
CA LEU A 72 -4.76 -0.42 -3.87
C LEU A 72 -3.59 0.46 -4.32
N GLU A 73 -2.57 0.54 -3.49
CA GLU A 73 -1.42 1.42 -3.67
C GLU A 73 -0.16 0.75 -3.12
N GLU A 74 0.93 0.83 -3.88
CA GLU A 74 2.27 0.51 -3.39
C GLU A 74 2.88 1.79 -2.80
N MET A 75 3.08 1.78 -1.48
CA MET A 75 3.63 2.93 -0.75
C MET A 75 5.16 2.92 -0.76
N GLN A 76 5.76 1.73 -0.74
CA GLN A 76 7.20 1.52 -0.83
C GLN A 76 7.47 0.27 -1.66
N LYS A 77 8.34 0.39 -2.65
CA LYS A 77 8.68 -0.71 -3.55
C LYS A 77 9.35 -1.86 -2.83
N GLY A 78 8.86 -3.07 -3.10
CA GLY A 78 9.53 -4.31 -2.74
C GLY A 78 10.55 -4.69 -3.78
N TYR A 79 11.54 -5.47 -3.37
CA TYR A 79 12.59 -5.95 -4.26
C TYR A 79 12.94 -7.41 -3.95
N MET A 80 13.23 -8.14 -5.02
CA MET A 80 13.80 -9.46 -5.03
C MET A 80 15.22 -9.40 -5.57
N LEU A 81 16.13 -10.18 -5.01
CA LEU A 81 17.44 -10.43 -5.60
C LEU A 81 17.48 -11.89 -6.04
N HIS A 82 17.56 -12.09 -7.36
CA HIS A 82 17.29 -13.39 -7.98
C HIS A 82 15.90 -13.89 -7.58
N ASP A 83 15.81 -15.00 -6.85
CA ASP A 83 14.55 -15.61 -6.41
C ASP A 83 14.22 -15.33 -4.93
N LYS A 84 15.08 -14.56 -4.25
CA LYS A 84 14.92 -14.26 -2.82
C LYS A 84 14.32 -12.88 -2.62
N VAL A 85 13.24 -12.80 -1.87
CA VAL A 85 12.69 -11.52 -1.38
C VAL A 85 13.69 -10.91 -0.40
N ILE A 86 14.22 -9.74 -0.74
CA ILE A 86 15.14 -8.98 0.12
C ILE A 86 14.42 -7.85 0.85
N ARG A 87 13.28 -7.41 0.30
CA ARG A 87 12.40 -6.42 0.90
C ARG A 87 10.98 -6.61 0.37
N HIS A 88 10.01 -6.78 1.27
CA HIS A 88 8.59 -6.82 0.92
C HIS A 88 8.11 -5.45 0.44
N SER A 89 7.18 -5.42 -0.53
CA SER A 89 6.51 -4.17 -0.89
C SER A 89 5.58 -3.76 0.25
N LYS A 90 5.68 -2.51 0.69
CA LYS A 90 4.72 -1.97 1.66
C LYS A 90 3.51 -1.44 0.93
N VAL A 91 2.35 -1.97 1.26
CA VAL A 91 1.15 -1.79 0.46
C VAL A 91 -0.04 -1.33 1.30
N LYS A 92 -0.94 -0.64 0.63
CA LYS A 92 -2.30 -0.39 1.09
C LYS A 92 -3.24 -1.40 0.42
N VAL A 93 -4.06 -2.11 1.19
CA VAL A 93 -4.96 -3.15 0.69
C VAL A 93 -6.44 -2.74 0.77
N ALA A 94 -7.26 -3.31 -0.10
CA ALA A 94 -8.70 -3.13 -0.14
C ALA A 94 -9.35 -3.93 0.99
N LYS A 95 -10.18 -3.26 1.78
CA LYS A 95 -11.18 -3.89 2.63
C LYS A 95 -12.56 -3.72 1.98
N PRO A 96 -13.41 -4.76 1.99
CA PRO A 96 -14.78 -4.61 1.54
C PRO A 96 -15.47 -3.60 2.46
N ARG A 97 -16.23 -2.67 1.88
CA ARG A 97 -17.12 -1.79 2.64
C ARG A 97 -18.17 -2.68 3.31
N ARG A 98 -17.95 -2.97 4.59
CA ARG A 98 -18.88 -3.76 5.39
C ARG A 98 -20.06 -2.87 5.74
N GLU A 99 -21.25 -3.18 5.25
CA GLU A 99 -22.54 -2.70 5.78
C GLU A 99 -22.77 -3.07 7.28
N THR A 100 -21.76 -3.66 7.93
CA THR A 100 -21.88 -4.24 9.28
C THR A 100 -21.82 -3.17 10.38
N GLU A 101 -21.20 -2.01 10.15
CA GLU A 101 -21.14 -0.93 11.15
C GLU A 101 -22.48 -0.20 11.33
N SER A 102 -23.38 -0.25 10.33
CA SER A 102 -24.70 0.39 10.41
C SER A 102 -25.73 -0.43 11.20
N LYS A 103 -25.47 -1.72 11.46
CA LYS A 103 -26.40 -2.61 12.20
C LYS A 103 -26.09 -2.70 13.70
N GLU A 104 -24.85 -2.46 14.11
CA GLU A 104 -24.44 -2.56 15.53
C GLU A 104 -24.83 -1.30 16.33
N GLN A 105 -24.81 -0.12 15.70
CA GLN A 105 -25.31 1.12 16.29
C GLN A 105 -26.85 1.13 16.41
N GLN A 106 -27.59 0.49 15.49
CA GLN A 106 -29.06 0.42 15.55
C GLN A 106 -29.60 -0.63 16.53
N LYS A 107 -28.78 -1.60 16.96
CA LYS A 107 -29.18 -2.65 17.91
C LYS A 107 -28.98 -2.21 19.36
N ALA A 108 -27.95 -1.42 19.64
CA ALA A 108 -27.67 -0.87 20.98
C ALA A 108 -28.72 0.16 21.45
N GLU A 109 -29.35 0.91 20.54
CA GLU A 109 -30.37 1.90 20.91
C GLU A 109 -31.76 1.30 21.19
N LYS A 110 -32.07 0.09 20.69
CA LYS A 110 -33.40 -0.53 20.87
C LYS A 110 -33.53 -1.37 22.13
N GLU A 111 -32.44 -1.83 22.74
CA GLU A 111 -32.48 -2.67 23.95
C GLU A 111 -32.47 -1.87 25.28
N GLY A 112 -32.12 -0.57 25.25
CA GLY A 112 -32.10 0.29 26.45
C GLY A 112 -33.44 0.92 26.86
N GLY A 113 -34.50 0.77 26.06
CA GLY A 113 -35.75 1.53 26.21
C GLY A 113 -36.87 0.87 27.01
N ASN A 114 -36.76 -0.42 27.37
CA ASN A 114 -37.93 -1.21 27.78
C ASN A 114 -37.84 -1.87 29.16
N ASN A 115 -37.28 -1.20 30.17
CA ASN A 115 -37.44 -1.64 31.55
C ASN A 115 -37.55 -0.50 32.59
N LYS A 116 -38.50 0.41 32.37
CA LYS A 116 -38.92 1.36 33.41
C LYS A 116 -40.44 1.50 33.48
N THR A 117 -41.12 0.35 33.59
CA THR A 117 -42.49 0.25 34.10
C THR A 117 -42.52 -0.98 35.00
N LEU A 118 -43.13 -0.85 36.19
CA LEU A 118 -43.27 -1.84 37.27
C LEU A 118 -42.09 -1.89 38.24
N ILE A 119 -42.13 -1.10 39.32
CA ILE A 119 -42.38 -1.61 40.70
C ILE A 119 -43.06 -0.47 41.49
N ASN A 120 -44.12 -0.83 42.22
CA ASN A 120 -45.00 -0.01 43.06
C ASN A 120 -44.29 0.81 44.14
#